data_AF-K9AGK2-F1
#
_entry.id   AF-K9AGK2-F1
#
_cell.length_a   1.000
_cell.length_b   1.000
_cell.length_c   1.000
_cell.angle_alpha   90.00
_cell.angle_beta   90.00
_cell.angle_gamma   90.00
#
_symmetry.space_group_name_H-M   'P 1'
#
loop_
_entity.id
_entity.type
_entity.pdbx_description
1 polymer ?
#
loop_
_entity_poly.entity_id
_entity_poly.type
_entity_poly.pdbx_seq_one_letter_code
_entity_poly.pdbx_strand_id
1 'polypeptide(L)'
;MNELQLSNDLTTIETEIKSYQNIAGQSIFEIGRRLKHVKENDLAHGEFGKWLSKINMSRSTARRFIKVADSPELNSPSMANLGTSILYEIATLPEEEREKEHLTSSGEKKTPDEMTQRELQDLKKQLKQRDAFIGCGLFYLQHVKTLYFRKF
;
A
#
# COMPACT_ATOMS: atom_id res chain seq x y z
N MET A 1 32.17 -1.28 -21.81
CA MET A 1 31.01 -2.10 -21.42
C MET A 1 31.58 -3.39 -20.87
N ASN A 2 31.46 -3.66 -19.57
CA ASN A 2 31.77 -4.99 -19.07
C ASN A 2 30.59 -5.89 -19.44
N GLU A 3 30.85 -6.95 -20.20
CA GLU A 3 29.86 -7.99 -20.43
C GLU A 3 29.53 -8.64 -19.09
N LEU A 4 28.24 -8.71 -18.77
CA LEU A 4 27.77 -9.45 -17.60
C LEU A 4 28.03 -10.93 -17.86
N GLN A 5 29.04 -11.49 -17.19
CA GLN A 5 29.25 -12.93 -17.19
C GLN A 5 28.23 -13.58 -16.23
N LEU A 6 27.23 -14.24 -16.79
CA LEU A 6 26.24 -15.00 -16.02
C LEU A 6 26.82 -16.37 -15.65
N SER A 7 26.52 -16.83 -14.43
CA SER A 7 26.82 -18.22 -14.03
C SER A 7 25.99 -19.21 -14.87
N ASN A 8 26.51 -20.40 -15.14
CA ASN A 8 25.75 -21.49 -15.77
C ASN A 8 25.04 -22.39 -14.73
N ASP A 9 25.27 -22.15 -13.44
CA ASP A 9 24.59 -22.88 -12.36
C ASP A 9 23.23 -22.25 -12.03
N LEU A 10 22.18 -23.05 -12.14
CA LEU A 10 20.80 -22.63 -11.88
C LEU A 10 20.63 -22.11 -10.44
N THR A 11 21.27 -22.75 -9.48
CA THR A 11 21.16 -22.38 -8.05
C THR A 11 21.75 -20.99 -7.79
N THR A 12 22.89 -20.70 -8.43
CA THR A 12 23.54 -19.39 -8.37
C THR A 12 22.65 -18.31 -8.99
N ILE A 13 22.12 -18.53 -10.19
CA ILE A 13 21.21 -17.57 -10.85
C ILE A 13 19.94 -17.33 -10.01
N GLU A 14 19.35 -18.38 -9.45
CA GLU A 14 18.16 -18.27 -8.59
C GLU A 14 18.44 -17.38 -7.37
N THR A 15 19.60 -17.55 -6.74
CA THR A 15 20.00 -16.78 -5.56
C THR A 15 20.23 -15.30 -5.92
N GLU A 16 20.87 -15.03 -7.06
CA GLU A 16 21.07 -13.67 -7.57
C GLU A 16 19.75 -12.97 -7.87
N ILE A 17 18.81 -13.65 -8.54
CA ILE A 17 17.47 -13.12 -8.84
C ILE A 17 16.74 -12.76 -7.55
N LYS A 18 16.71 -13.67 -6.57
CA LYS A 18 16.09 -13.42 -5.25
C LYS A 18 16.71 -12.22 -4.54
N SER A 19 18.03 -12.06 -4.63
CA SER A 19 18.74 -10.91 -4.07
C SER A 19 18.30 -9.59 -4.73
N TYR A 20 18.24 -9.53 -6.06
CA TYR A 20 17.79 -8.33 -6.77
C TYR A 20 16.31 -8.01 -6.53
N GLN A 21 15.46 -9.03 -6.41
CA GLN A 21 14.06 -8.85 -6.03
C GLN A 21 13.95 -8.20 -4.64
N ASN A 22 14.71 -8.70 -3.66
CA ASN A 22 14.74 -8.12 -2.32
C ASN A 22 15.25 -6.67 -2.33
N ILE A 23 16.32 -6.38 -3.08
CA ILE A 23 16.86 -5.02 -3.24
C ILE A 23 15.82 -4.10 -3.90
N ALA A 24 15.11 -4.58 -4.92
CA ALA A 24 14.06 -3.81 -5.60
C ALA A 24 12.91 -3.46 -4.63
N GLY A 25 12.46 -4.43 -3.83
CA GLY A 25 11.46 -4.22 -2.78
C GLY A 25 11.91 -3.17 -1.76
N GLN A 26 13.11 -3.33 -1.20
CA GLN A 26 13.68 -2.36 -0.24
C GLN A 26 13.84 -0.96 -0.83
N SER A 27 14.22 -0.88 -2.11
CA SER A 27 14.39 0.39 -2.83
C SER A 27 13.09 1.21 -2.85
N ILE A 28 11.92 0.57 -2.91
CA ILE A 28 10.62 1.26 -2.85
C ILE A 28 10.47 2.02 -1.54
N PHE A 29 10.77 1.37 -0.41
CA PHE A 29 10.69 2.00 0.92
C PHE A 29 11.72 3.11 1.09
N GLU A 30 12.96 2.88 0.63
CA GLU A 30 14.05 3.85 0.69
C GLU A 30 13.78 5.11 -0.14
N ILE A 31 13.17 4.97 -1.32
CA ILE A 31 12.70 6.10 -2.14
C ILE A 31 11.62 6.85 -1.37
N GLY A 32 10.63 6.17 -0.82
CA GLY A 32 9.54 6.79 -0.07
C GLY A 32 10.02 7.58 1.15
N ARG A 33 10.98 7.05 1.92
CA ARG A 33 11.61 7.75 3.07
C ARG A 33 12.29 9.05 2.65
N ARG A 34 13.07 9.02 1.58
CA ARG A 34 13.75 10.22 1.05
C ARG A 34 12.76 11.27 0.55
N LEU A 35 11.72 10.84 -0.16
CA LEU A 35 10.65 11.73 -0.63
C LEU A 35 9.91 12.39 0.54
N LYS A 36 9.63 11.63 1.60
CA LYS A 36 8.99 12.14 2.82
C LYS A 36 9.88 13.16 3.52
N HIS A 37 11.16 12.83 3.71
CA HIS A 37 12.14 13.71 4.34
C HIS A 37 12.21 15.08 3.65
N VAL A 38 12.39 15.09 2.32
CA VAL A 38 12.44 16.33 1.53
C VAL A 38 11.14 17.14 1.63
N LYS A 39 10.00 16.44 1.64
CA LYS A 39 8.69 17.09 1.75
C LYS A 39 8.47 17.76 3.12
N GLU A 40 9.00 17.18 4.19
CA GLU A 40 8.78 17.64 5.57
C GLU A 40 9.84 18.65 6.05
N ASN A 41 11.08 18.57 5.55
CA ASN A 41 12.22 19.31 6.11
C ASN A 41 12.83 20.34 5.16
N ASP A 42 12.84 20.07 3.85
CA ASP A 42 13.76 20.78 2.94
C ASP A 42 13.08 21.83 2.04
N LEU A 43 11.74 21.85 1.96
CA LEU A 43 11.02 22.65 0.96
C LEU A 43 9.87 23.45 1.56
N ALA A 44 9.83 24.75 1.21
CA ALA A 44 8.69 25.60 1.48
C ALA A 44 7.42 25.10 0.76
N HIS A 45 6.26 25.49 1.30
CA HIS A 45 4.96 25.09 0.75
C HIS A 45 4.85 25.44 -0.75
N GLY A 46 4.59 24.43 -1.60
CA GLY A 46 4.48 24.60 -3.05
C GLY A 46 5.73 24.24 -3.86
N GLU A 47 6.92 24.18 -3.25
CA GLU A 47 8.17 23.88 -3.97
C GLU A 47 8.38 22.38 -4.22
N PHE A 48 7.76 21.51 -3.40
CA PHE A 48 7.84 20.05 -3.55
C PHE A 48 7.42 19.58 -4.95
N GLY A 49 6.36 20.17 -5.53
CA GLY A 49 5.90 19.82 -6.87
C GLY A 49 6.93 20.13 -7.97
N LYS A 50 7.62 21.27 -7.87
CA LYS A 50 8.66 21.68 -8.83
C LYS A 50 9.88 20.78 -8.72
N TRP A 51 10.27 20.43 -7.50
CA TRP A 51 11.38 19.50 -7.26
C TRP A 51 11.11 18.10 -7.82
N LEU A 52 9.88 17.60 -7.66
CA LEU A 52 9.47 16.32 -8.27
C LEU A 52 9.60 16.34 -9.80
N SER A 53 9.22 17.44 -10.45
CA SER A 53 9.40 17.59 -11.90
C SER A 53 10.89 17.59 -12.30
N LYS A 54 11.77 18.18 -11.50
CA LYS A 54 13.23 18.17 -11.74
C LYS A 54 13.81 16.75 -11.73
N ILE A 55 13.30 15.86 -10.87
CA ILE A 55 13.73 14.45 -10.81
C ILE A 55 12.89 13.53 -11.70
N ASN A 56 12.08 14.09 -12.62
CA ASN A 56 11.20 13.36 -13.53
C ASN A 56 10.22 12.41 -12.81
N MET A 57 9.70 12.81 -11.66
CA MET A 57 8.74 12.02 -10.88
C MET A 57 7.38 12.71 -10.81
N SER A 58 6.32 11.94 -11.04
CA SER A 58 4.96 12.46 -10.90
C SER A 58 4.55 12.60 -9.42
N ARG A 59 3.66 13.55 -9.12
CA ARG A 59 3.08 13.72 -7.78
C ARG A 59 2.37 12.46 -7.28
N SER A 60 1.68 11.74 -8.17
CA SER A 60 0.96 10.52 -7.82
C SER A 60 1.93 9.38 -7.46
N THR A 61 2.99 9.21 -8.26
CA THR A 61 4.07 8.25 -7.99
C THR A 61 4.73 8.55 -6.65
N ALA A 62 5.14 9.79 -6.40
CA ALA A 62 5.77 10.19 -5.15
C ALA A 62 4.87 9.93 -3.94
N ARG A 63 3.57 10.24 -4.05
CA ARG A 63 2.59 9.97 -2.99
C ARG A 63 2.47 8.48 -2.68
N ARG A 64 2.49 7.61 -3.69
CA ARG A 64 2.44 6.15 -3.47
C ARG A 64 3.67 5.67 -2.72
N PHE A 65 4.87 6.07 -3.14
CA PHE A 65 6.12 5.74 -2.44
C PHE A 65 6.12 6.20 -0.99
N ILE A 66 5.75 7.46 -0.72
CA ILE A 66 5.65 7.99 0.65
C ILE A 66 4.66 7.16 1.47
N LYS A 67 3.46 6.88 0.91
CA LYS A 67 2.42 6.13 1.62
C LYS A 67 2.85 4.70 1.96
N VAL A 68 3.60 4.04 1.08
CA VAL A 68 4.17 2.71 1.35
C VAL A 68 5.26 2.79 2.43
N ALA A 69 6.13 3.79 2.37
CA ALA A 69 7.16 4.00 3.38
C ALA A 69 6.61 4.38 4.77
N ASP A 70 5.42 4.96 4.83
CA ASP A 70 4.68 5.23 6.08
C ASP A 70 4.07 3.97 6.72
N SER A 71 4.14 2.83 6.04
CA SER A 71 3.65 1.53 6.50
C SER A 71 4.81 0.54 6.67
N PRO A 72 5.65 0.70 7.71
CA PRO A 72 6.85 -0.13 7.91
C PRO A 72 6.56 -1.63 8.05
N GLU A 73 5.38 -2.02 8.50
CA GLU A 73 4.86 -3.39 8.55
C GLU A 73 4.86 -4.09 7.18
N LEU A 74 4.79 -3.32 6.08
CA LEU A 74 4.86 -3.86 4.73
C LEU A 74 6.29 -4.13 4.25
N ASN A 75 7.31 -3.73 5.01
CA ASN A 75 8.71 -3.95 4.66
C ASN A 75 9.16 -5.37 5.08
N SER A 76 8.48 -6.38 4.52
CA SER A 76 8.74 -7.79 4.79
C SER A 76 9.24 -8.52 3.53
N PRO A 77 9.90 -9.69 3.68
CA PRO A 77 10.30 -10.51 2.54
C PRO A 77 9.13 -10.97 1.65
N SER A 78 7.93 -11.21 2.21
CA SER A 78 6.76 -11.60 1.41
C SER A 78 6.29 -10.47 0.49
N MET A 79 6.43 -9.23 0.95
CA MET A 79 6.04 -8.02 0.25
C MET A 79 7.12 -7.51 -0.73
N ALA A 80 8.37 -7.97 -0.58
CA ALA A 80 9.51 -7.50 -1.38
C ALA A 80 9.34 -7.77 -2.88
N ASN A 81 8.58 -8.81 -3.24
CA ASN A 81 8.29 -9.16 -4.63
C ASN A 81 7.13 -8.37 -5.24
N LEU A 82 6.43 -7.56 -4.44
CA LEU A 82 5.26 -6.80 -4.88
C LEU A 82 5.66 -5.45 -5.46
N GLY A 83 5.03 -5.09 -6.57
CA GLY A 83 5.21 -3.76 -7.17
C GLY A 83 4.59 -2.65 -6.32
N THR A 84 5.10 -1.42 -6.46
CA THR A 84 4.64 -0.24 -5.70
C THR A 84 3.13 -0.01 -5.75
N SER A 85 2.48 -0.35 -6.87
CA SER A 85 1.01 -0.21 -6.99
C SER A 85 0.24 -1.16 -6.06
N ILE A 86 0.68 -2.41 -5.93
CA ILE A 86 0.05 -3.41 -5.05
C ILE A 86 0.32 -3.02 -3.59
N LEU A 87 1.58 -2.75 -3.26
CA LEU A 87 1.97 -2.27 -1.93
C LEU A 87 1.17 -1.03 -1.51
N TYR A 88 0.92 -0.12 -2.46
CA TYR A 88 0.10 1.06 -2.20
C TYR A 88 -1.37 0.70 -1.89
N GLU A 89 -1.97 -0.25 -2.60
CA GLU A 89 -3.33 -0.69 -2.27
C GLU A 89 -3.36 -1.30 -0.86
N ILE A 90 -2.41 -2.17 -0.51
CA ILE A 90 -2.29 -2.78 0.83
C ILE A 90 -2.10 -1.70 1.91
N ALA A 91 -1.17 -0.75 1.70
CA ALA A 91 -0.91 0.36 2.64
C ALA A 91 -2.12 1.27 2.89
N THR A 92 -3.12 1.24 2.00
CA THR A 92 -4.36 2.01 2.15
C THR A 92 -5.50 1.21 2.80
N LEU A 93 -5.32 -0.08 3.03
CA LEU A 93 -6.24 -0.86 3.85
C LEU A 93 -6.09 -0.45 5.34
N PRO A 94 -7.15 -0.58 6.15
CA PRO A 94 -7.02 -0.54 7.60
C PRO A 94 -6.01 -1.59 8.06
N GLU A 95 -5.19 -1.26 9.05
CA GLU A 95 -4.12 -2.16 9.55
C GLU A 95 -4.67 -3.54 9.94
N GLU A 96 -5.82 -3.56 10.62
CA GLU A 96 -6.51 -4.79 11.00
C GLU A 96 -6.90 -5.70 9.83
N GLU A 97 -7.07 -5.16 8.62
CA GLU A 97 -7.49 -5.93 7.44
C GLU A 97 -6.32 -6.40 6.59
N ARG A 98 -5.07 -6.00 6.91
CA ARG A 98 -3.88 -6.31 6.10
C ARG A 98 -3.33 -7.72 6.33
N GLU A 99 -3.58 -8.29 7.50
CA GLU A 99 -3.11 -9.63 7.88
C GLU A 99 -4.24 -10.67 7.84
N LYS A 100 -5.49 -10.24 7.68
CA LYS A 100 -6.65 -11.14 7.64
C LYS A 100 -6.82 -11.74 6.25
N GLU A 101 -7.24 -13.00 6.22
CA GLU A 101 -7.74 -13.62 5.01
C GLU A 101 -9.09 -13.00 4.61
N HIS A 102 -9.24 -12.69 3.32
CA HIS A 102 -10.51 -12.25 2.75
C HIS A 102 -10.97 -13.19 1.66
N LEU A 103 -12.28 -13.30 1.52
CA LEU A 103 -12.89 -13.97 0.37
C LEU A 103 -12.80 -13.04 -0.84
N THR A 104 -12.08 -13.46 -1.86
CA THR A 104 -11.97 -12.71 -3.10
C THR A 104 -13.25 -12.85 -3.94
N SER A 105 -13.36 -12.02 -4.99
CA SER A 105 -14.44 -12.12 -5.98
C SER A 105 -14.45 -13.47 -6.73
N SER A 106 -13.34 -14.22 -6.73
CA SER A 106 -13.26 -15.59 -7.27
C SER A 106 -13.72 -16.67 -6.29
N GLY A 107 -14.00 -16.32 -5.03
CA GLY A 107 -14.40 -17.25 -3.97
C GLY A 107 -13.22 -17.92 -3.26
N GLU A 108 -11.99 -17.46 -3.51
CA GLU A 108 -10.79 -17.97 -2.84
C GLU A 108 -10.50 -17.16 -1.57
N LYS A 109 -10.00 -17.82 -0.53
CA LYS A 109 -9.47 -17.12 0.65
C LYS A 109 -8.02 -16.76 0.38
N LYS A 110 -7.71 -15.47 0.38
CA LYS A 110 -6.35 -14.96 0.17
C LYS A 110 -6.02 -13.91 1.21
N THR A 111 -4.74 -13.81 1.52
CA THR A 111 -4.18 -12.65 2.23
C THR A 111 -3.91 -11.50 1.26
N PRO A 112 -3.91 -10.23 1.69
CA PRO A 112 -3.70 -9.09 0.81
C PRO A 112 -2.40 -9.10 -0.02
N ASP A 113 -1.34 -9.78 0.42
CA ASP A 113 -0.10 -9.98 -0.31
C ASP A 113 -0.20 -11.00 -1.46
N GLU A 114 -1.15 -11.92 -1.39
CA GLU A 114 -1.43 -12.91 -2.43
C GLU A 114 -2.48 -12.41 -3.44
N MET A 115 -3.15 -11.31 -3.13
CA MET A 115 -4.19 -10.75 -3.99
C MET A 115 -3.61 -9.97 -5.18
N THR A 116 -4.33 -10.05 -6.29
CA THR A 116 -4.14 -9.15 -7.42
C THR A 116 -4.58 -7.73 -7.07
N GLN A 117 -4.06 -6.75 -7.81
CA GLN A 117 -4.44 -5.35 -7.62
C GLN A 117 -5.97 -5.14 -7.75
N ARG A 118 -6.65 -5.89 -8.64
CA ARG A 118 -8.10 -5.79 -8.83
C ARG A 118 -8.86 -6.32 -7.61
N GLU A 119 -8.44 -7.46 -7.08
CA GLU A 119 -9.03 -8.03 -5.85
C GLU A 119 -8.87 -7.06 -4.67
N LEU A 120 -7.70 -6.44 -4.49
CA LEU A 120 -7.49 -5.43 -3.44
C LEU A 120 -8.39 -4.19 -3.61
N GLN A 121 -8.61 -3.75 -4.85
CA GLN A 121 -9.51 -2.62 -5.12
C GLN A 121 -10.96 -2.96 -4.82
N ASP A 122 -11.39 -4.18 -5.13
CA ASP A 122 -12.74 -4.65 -4.84
C ASP A 122 -12.94 -4.86 -3.33
N LEU A 123 -11.96 -5.43 -2.63
CA LEU A 123 -11.94 -5.52 -1.17
C LEU A 123 -12.12 -4.13 -0.53
N LYS A 124 -11.38 -3.12 -0.99
CA LYS A 124 -11.53 -1.74 -0.51
C LYS A 124 -12.92 -1.17 -0.74
N LYS A 125 -13.55 -1.46 -1.89
CA LYS A 125 -14.92 -1.03 -2.17
C LYS A 125 -15.91 -1.70 -1.21
N GLN A 126 -15.76 -3.00 -0.98
CA GLN A 126 -16.60 -3.76 -0.06
C GLN A 126 -16.50 -3.25 1.38
N LEU A 127 -15.28 -3.02 1.87
CA LEU A 127 -15.04 -2.45 3.20
C LEU A 127 -15.71 -1.07 3.34
N LYS A 128 -15.53 -0.19 2.35
CA LYS A 128 -16.17 1.13 2.36
C LYS A 128 -17.70 1.05 2.38
N GLN A 129 -18.30 0.12 1.64
CA GLN A 129 -19.74 -0.08 1.63
C GLN A 129 -20.24 -0.61 2.99
N ARG A 130 -19.52 -1.57 3.57
CA ARG A 130 -19.82 -2.11 4.91
C ARG A 130 -19.77 -1.02 5.97
N ASP A 131 -18.72 -0.21 5.97
CA ASP A 131 -18.54 0.84 6.97
C ASP A 131 -19.60 1.95 6.83
N ALA A 132 -19.99 2.30 5.60
CA ALA A 132 -21.08 3.23 5.34
C ALA A 132 -22.43 2.68 5.83
N PHE A 133 -22.69 1.39 5.62
CA PHE A 133 -23.91 0.73 6.10
C PHE A 133 -23.97 0.72 7.63
N ILE A 134 -22.88 0.33 8.30
CA ILE A 134 -22.77 0.34 9.76
C ILE A 134 -22.97 1.76 10.32
N GLY A 135 -22.32 2.76 9.72
CA GLY A 135 -22.45 4.15 10.12
C GLY A 135 -23.89 4.68 10.03
N CYS A 136 -24.61 4.33 8.96
CA CYS A 136 -26.01 4.69 8.79
C CYS A 136 -26.91 4.03 9.86
N GLY A 137 -26.67 2.75 10.16
CA GLY A 137 -27.38 2.02 11.21
C GLY A 137 -27.14 2.60 12.61
N LEU A 138 -25.90 2.95 12.94
CA LEU A 138 -25.55 3.60 14.21
C LEU A 138 -26.22 4.98 14.35
N PHE A 139 -26.24 5.78 13.28
CA PHE A 139 -26.94 7.06 13.26
C PHE A 139 -28.45 6.89 13.48
N TYR A 140 -29.07 5.91 12.83
CA TYR A 140 -30.50 5.61 13.01
C TYR A 140 -30.80 5.20 14.46
N LEU A 141 -30.01 4.28 15.04
CA LEU A 141 -30.17 3.84 16.43
C LEU A 141 -30.01 5.00 17.42
N GLN A 142 -29.04 5.89 17.19
CA GLN A 142 -28.84 7.07 18.03
C GLN A 142 -29.99 8.07 17.92
N HIS A 143 -30.53 8.27 16.71
CA HIS A 143 -31.69 9.12 16.48
C HIS A 143 -32.95 8.57 17.17
N VAL A 144 -33.21 7.26 17.06
CA VAL A 144 -34.34 6.58 17.73
C VAL A 144 -34.22 6.67 19.26
N LYS A 145 -33.03 6.43 19.82
CA LYS A 145 -32.80 6.61 21.26
C LYS A 145 -33.07 8.05 21.72
N THR A 146 -32.64 9.04 20.95
CA THR A 146 -32.84 10.46 21.28
C THR A 146 -34.32 10.84 21.22
N LEU A 147 -35.08 10.30 20.26
CA LEU A 147 -36.53 10.52 20.16
C LEU A 147 -37.30 9.84 21.29
N TYR A 148 -36.91 8.63 21.70
CA TYR A 148 -37.52 7.93 22.83
C TYR A 148 -37.26 8.64 24.16
N PHE A 149 -36.05 9.17 24.37
CA PHE A 149 -35.71 9.90 25.61
C PHE A 149 -36.28 11.32 25.69
N ARG A 150 -36.74 11.91 24.58
CA ARG A 150 -37.40 13.24 24.57
C ARG A 150 -38.90 13.21 24.88
N LYS A 151 -39.49 12.02 25.02
CA LYS A 151 -40.92 11.82 25.31
C LYS A 151 -41.22 11.54 26.80
N PHE A 152 -40.21 11.61 27.66
CA PHE A 152 -40.33 11.57 29.12
C PHE A 152 -39.65 12.78 29.74
#